data_AF-A0A1J0ACT0-F1
#
_entry.id   AF-A0A1J0ACT0-F1
#
_cell.length_a   1.000
_cell.length_b   1.000
_cell.length_c   1.000
_cell.angle_alpha   90.00
_cell.angle_beta   90.00
_cell.angle_gamma   90.00
#
_symmetry.space_group_name_H-M   'P 1'
#
loop_
_entity.id
_entity.type
_entity.pdbx_description
1 polymer ?
#
loop_
_entity_poly.entity_id
_entity_poly.type
_entity_poly.pdbx_seq_one_letter_code
_entity_poly.pdbx_strand_id
1 'polypeptide(L)'
;MPAPPNPNDHTRIQREIRAGRPFSLAAVIAQEGSTFLQGESPVPPLIQARIVVNLYIKNQLVDAAGALKAVLQQWVNGDEQHLSKHLNHPLNALVERLGTLLNNPFLLTELVREVDCEWGRIYGQKPYFQKPGQPPHPDDPYTDASVRAQLHQLLTAIQAQKWD
;
A
#
# COMPACT_ATOMS: atom_id res chain seq x y z
N MET A 1 10.54 38.73 -5.96
CA MET A 1 9.69 37.74 -6.66
C MET A 1 10.43 36.41 -6.64
N PRO A 2 9.89 35.33 -6.03
CA PRO A 2 10.52 34.02 -6.09
C PRO A 2 10.34 33.39 -7.48
N ALA A 3 11.37 32.69 -7.95
CA ALA A 3 11.41 32.05 -9.27
C ALA A 3 10.39 30.89 -9.36
N PRO A 4 9.82 30.62 -10.55
CA PRO A 4 8.89 29.51 -10.74
C PRO A 4 9.60 28.15 -10.59
N PRO A 5 8.93 27.13 -10.04
CA PRO A 5 9.51 25.80 -9.88
C PRO A 5 9.81 25.14 -11.25
N ASN A 6 10.96 24.49 -11.33
CA ASN A 6 11.50 23.89 -12.55
C ASN A 6 10.70 22.62 -12.92
N PRO A 7 10.14 22.52 -14.14
CA PRO A 7 9.32 21.37 -14.56
C PRO A 7 10.06 20.03 -14.66
N ASN A 8 11.39 20.01 -14.48
CA ASN A 8 12.20 18.79 -14.57
C ASN A 8 12.15 17.88 -13.33
N ASP A 9 11.70 18.35 -12.17
CA ASP A 9 11.73 17.55 -10.93
C ASP A 9 10.79 16.34 -10.98
N HIS A 10 9.60 16.49 -11.56
CA HIS A 10 8.64 15.38 -11.71
C HIS A 10 9.14 14.27 -12.63
N THR A 11 9.88 14.62 -13.69
CA THR A 11 10.37 13.63 -14.67
C THR A 11 11.58 12.83 -14.17
N ARG A 12 12.36 13.39 -13.25
CA ARG A 12 13.51 12.71 -12.63
C ARG A 12 13.04 11.67 -11.63
N ILE A 13 12.06 12.02 -10.81
CA ILE A 13 11.46 11.16 -9.78
C ILE A 13 10.78 9.94 -10.42
N GLN A 14 10.02 10.13 -11.50
CA GLN A 14 9.39 9.01 -12.22
C GLN A 14 10.41 8.06 -12.87
N ARG A 15 11.56 8.58 -13.31
CA ARG A 15 12.65 7.77 -13.87
C ARG A 15 13.39 6.97 -12.80
N GLU A 16 13.57 7.55 -11.62
CA GLU A 16 14.25 6.90 -10.49
C GLU A 16 13.41 5.74 -9.90
N ILE A 17 12.08 5.86 -9.88
CA ILE A 17 11.16 4.77 -9.49
C ILE A 17 11.21 3.59 -10.47
N ARG A 18 11.42 3.86 -11.77
CA ARG A 18 11.61 2.82 -12.81
C ARG A 18 13.02 2.21 -12.83
N ALA A 19 14.00 2.79 -12.12
CA ALA A 19 15.41 2.41 -12.23
C ALA A 19 15.83 1.22 -11.37
N GLY A 20 14.91 0.53 -10.70
CA GLY A 20 15.23 -0.68 -9.93
C GLY A 20 16.18 -0.44 -8.74
N ARG A 21 16.22 0.77 -8.18
CA ARG A 21 16.97 1.02 -6.95
C ARG A 21 16.36 0.19 -5.82
N PRO A 22 17.19 -0.47 -4.98
CA PRO A 22 16.71 -1.18 -3.81
C PRO A 22 15.97 -0.20 -2.90
N PHE A 23 14.80 -0.60 -2.42
CA PHE A 23 13.99 0.21 -1.52
C PHE A 23 14.74 0.33 -0.18
N SER A 24 15.29 1.51 0.10
CA SER A 24 16.03 1.76 1.33
C SER A 24 15.19 2.58 2.30
N LEU A 25 15.08 2.10 3.54
CA LEU A 25 14.43 2.79 4.66
C LEU A 25 14.87 4.25 4.79
N ALA A 26 16.18 4.51 4.64
CA ALA A 26 16.74 5.86 4.71
C ALA A 26 16.26 6.77 3.56
N ALA A 27 16.16 6.23 2.34
CA ALA A 27 15.66 6.98 1.18
C ALA A 27 14.16 7.32 1.33
N VAL A 28 13.39 6.39 1.89
CA VAL A 28 11.95 6.53 2.12
C VAL A 28 11.67 7.58 3.20
N ILE A 29 12.41 7.55 4.31
CA ILE A 29 12.32 8.56 5.36
C ILE A 29 12.79 9.92 4.86
N ALA A 30 13.88 9.98 4.08
CA ALA A 30 14.38 11.23 3.50
C ALA A 30 13.39 11.88 2.52
N GLN A 31 12.60 11.08 1.79
CA GLN A 31 11.56 11.58 0.88
C GLN A 31 10.41 12.30 1.61
N GLU A 32 10.03 11.83 2.80
CA GLU A 32 9.07 12.51 3.68
C GLU A 32 9.75 13.64 4.51
N GLY A 33 11.07 13.59 4.61
CA GLY A 33 11.97 14.40 5.45
C GLY A 33 12.01 15.92 5.21
N SER A 34 11.42 16.43 4.13
CA SER A 34 11.47 17.88 3.82
C SER A 34 10.81 18.76 4.90
N THR A 35 10.01 18.17 5.79
CA THR A 35 9.38 18.85 6.95
C THR A 35 10.10 18.57 8.27
N PHE A 36 10.98 17.56 8.33
CA PHE A 36 11.55 17.02 9.57
C PHE A 36 12.97 17.53 9.89
N LEU A 37 13.60 18.31 9.00
CA LEU A 37 14.97 18.83 9.15
C LEU A 37 15.10 20.08 10.05
N GLN A 38 14.40 20.10 11.19
CA GLN A 38 14.65 21.08 12.25
C GLN A 38 14.70 20.39 13.63
N GLY A 39 15.82 19.72 13.92
CA GLY A 39 16.34 19.62 15.29
C GLY A 39 15.79 18.58 16.27
N GLU A 40 14.88 17.67 15.89
CA GLU A 40 14.33 16.68 16.84
C GLU A 40 14.82 15.23 16.63
N SER A 41 14.85 14.48 17.73
CA SER A 41 15.24 13.06 17.88
C SER A 41 14.80 12.13 16.74
N PRO A 42 15.53 11.03 16.51
CA PRO A 42 15.20 10.06 15.46
C PRO A 42 13.76 9.53 15.62
N VAL A 43 13.05 9.42 14.48
CA VAL A 43 11.67 8.89 14.40
C VAL A 43 11.60 7.53 15.11
N PRO A 44 10.58 7.24 15.94
CA PRO A 44 10.48 5.95 16.61
C PRO A 44 10.43 4.77 15.63
N PRO A 45 11.07 3.61 15.91
CA PRO A 45 11.16 2.48 14.98
C PRO A 45 9.81 1.97 14.46
N LEU A 46 8.78 1.93 15.31
CA LEU A 46 7.44 1.52 14.92
C LEU A 46 6.80 2.49 13.91
N ILE A 47 7.04 3.78 14.07
CA ILE A 47 6.56 4.82 13.14
C ILE A 47 7.31 4.70 11.81
N GLN A 48 8.62 4.47 11.84
CA GLN A 48 9.41 4.21 10.63
C GLN A 48 8.89 2.99 9.86
N ALA A 49 8.67 1.87 10.57
CA ALA A 49 8.12 0.65 10.01
C ALA A 49 6.77 0.92 9.31
N ARG A 50 5.88 1.66 9.96
CA ARG A 50 4.56 2.01 9.42
C ARG A 50 4.68 2.86 8.16
N ILE A 51 5.52 3.88 8.17
CA ILE A 51 5.79 4.75 7.02
C ILE A 51 6.27 3.91 5.84
N VAL A 52 7.21 2.98 6.07
CA VAL A 52 7.69 2.08 5.03
C VAL A 52 6.57 1.27 4.40
N VAL A 53 5.78 0.55 5.20
CA VAL A 53 4.74 -0.31 4.65
C VAL A 53 3.70 0.52 3.89
N ASN A 54 3.27 1.65 4.44
CA ASN A 54 2.28 2.51 3.80
C ASN A 54 2.77 3.11 2.48
N LEU A 55 4.02 3.57 2.41
CA LEU A 55 4.62 4.09 1.18
C LEU A 55 4.81 2.99 0.15
N TYR A 56 5.18 1.79 0.59
CA TYR A 56 5.30 0.64 -0.30
C TYR A 56 3.94 0.30 -0.93
N ILE A 57 2.88 0.19 -0.14
CA ILE A 57 1.51 -0.03 -0.64
C ILE A 57 1.12 1.08 -1.64
N LYS A 58 1.36 2.34 -1.28
CA LYS A 58 1.02 3.50 -2.13
C LYS A 58 1.67 3.42 -3.51
N ASN A 59 2.95 3.03 -3.55
CA ASN A 59 3.78 3.10 -4.74
C ASN A 59 3.72 1.82 -5.61
N GLN A 60 3.54 0.65 -5.00
CA GLN A 60 3.62 -0.64 -5.71
C GLN A 60 2.25 -1.23 -6.03
N LEU A 61 1.21 -0.92 -5.25
CA LEU A 61 -0.12 -1.42 -5.55
C LEU A 61 -0.74 -0.65 -6.72
N VAL A 62 -1.14 -1.37 -7.78
CA VAL A 62 -1.85 -0.79 -8.91
C VAL A 62 -3.35 -0.80 -8.61
N ASP A 63 -3.82 0.27 -8.00
CA ASP A 63 -5.21 0.48 -7.63
C ASP A 63 -5.64 1.88 -8.07
N ALA A 64 -6.42 1.94 -9.16
CA ALA A 64 -6.79 3.20 -9.81
C ALA A 64 -7.85 3.98 -9.01
N ALA A 65 -8.77 3.28 -8.35
CA ALA A 65 -9.82 3.90 -7.54
C ALA A 65 -9.38 4.13 -6.08
N GLY A 66 -8.28 3.50 -5.64
CA GLY A 66 -7.59 3.81 -4.39
C GLY A 66 -8.19 3.22 -3.11
N ALA A 67 -9.33 2.54 -3.19
CA ALA A 67 -9.98 1.96 -2.02
C ALA A 67 -9.20 0.76 -1.46
N LEU A 68 -8.61 -0.10 -2.31
CA LEU A 68 -7.79 -1.21 -1.84
C LEU A 68 -6.52 -0.70 -1.13
N LYS A 69 -5.89 0.36 -1.65
CA LYS A 69 -4.79 1.05 -0.95
C LYS A 69 -5.22 1.55 0.42
N ALA A 70 -6.35 2.25 0.49
CA ALA A 70 -6.86 2.83 1.73
C ALA A 70 -7.11 1.76 2.80
N VAL A 71 -7.79 0.66 2.45
CA VAL A 71 -8.08 -0.45 3.37
C VAL A 71 -6.79 -1.09 3.90
N LEU A 72 -5.84 -1.43 3.00
CA LEU A 72 -4.58 -2.04 3.44
C LEU A 72 -3.75 -1.11 4.33
N GLN A 73 -3.72 0.20 4.02
CA GLN A 73 -3.03 1.18 4.87
C GLN A 73 -3.73 1.36 6.22
N GLN A 74 -5.06 1.33 6.27
CA GLN A 74 -5.81 1.37 7.52
C GLN A 74 -5.48 0.18 8.40
N TRP A 75 -5.37 -1.02 7.83
CA TRP A 75 -4.97 -2.21 8.58
C TRP A 75 -3.55 -2.10 9.15
N VAL A 76 -2.59 -1.63 8.34
CA VAL A 76 -1.22 -1.38 8.80
C VAL A 76 -1.18 -0.37 9.95
N ASN A 77 -2.05 0.65 9.89
CA ASN A 77 -2.16 1.67 10.93
C ASN A 77 -2.84 1.15 12.21
N GLY A 78 -3.69 0.12 12.10
CA GLY A 78 -4.40 -0.49 13.22
C GLY A 78 -3.70 -1.69 13.87
N ASP A 79 -2.77 -2.34 13.17
CA ASP A 79 -2.10 -3.56 13.63
C ASP A 79 -0.67 -3.31 14.12
N GLU A 80 -0.55 -2.48 15.16
CA GLU A 80 0.75 -2.13 15.75
C GLU A 80 1.47 -3.35 16.31
N GLN A 81 0.71 -4.27 16.91
CA GLN A 81 1.27 -5.47 17.55
C GLN A 81 1.96 -6.36 16.51
N HIS A 82 1.34 -6.58 15.35
CA HIS A 82 1.97 -7.37 14.30
C HIS A 82 3.18 -6.66 13.69
N LEU A 83 3.06 -5.36 13.42
CA LEU A 83 4.15 -4.57 12.84
C LEU A 83 5.38 -4.50 13.76
N SER A 84 5.18 -4.45 15.07
CA SER A 84 6.26 -4.41 16.07
C SER A 84 7.16 -5.66 16.08
N LYS A 85 6.69 -6.78 15.53
CA LYS A 85 7.48 -8.01 15.39
C LYS A 85 8.46 -7.97 14.21
N HIS A 86 8.27 -7.01 13.30
CA HIS A 86 8.94 -6.94 12.01
C HIS A 86 9.69 -5.62 11.78
N LEU A 87 10.12 -4.92 12.85
CA LEU A 87 10.69 -3.55 12.74
C LEU A 87 11.89 -3.44 11.78
N ASN A 88 12.73 -4.47 11.70
CA ASN A 88 13.89 -4.49 10.80
C ASN A 88 13.52 -4.82 9.34
N HIS A 89 12.41 -5.54 9.15
CA HIS A 89 11.91 -5.98 7.83
C HIS A 89 10.40 -5.78 7.76
N PRO A 90 9.91 -4.53 7.76
CA PRO A 90 8.51 -4.22 8.01
C PRO A 90 7.54 -4.77 6.94
N LEU A 91 8.01 -5.01 5.69
CA LEU A 91 7.16 -5.64 4.68
C LEU A 91 6.89 -7.13 4.97
N ASN A 92 7.64 -7.80 5.84
CA ASN A 92 7.32 -9.17 6.26
C ASN A 92 5.97 -9.24 6.96
N ALA A 93 5.60 -8.20 7.74
CA ALA A 93 4.29 -8.09 8.35
C ALA A 93 3.17 -8.11 7.28
N LEU A 94 3.39 -7.38 6.18
CA LEU A 94 2.47 -7.34 5.05
C LEU A 94 2.45 -8.69 4.30
N VAL A 95 3.60 -9.32 4.05
CA VAL A 95 3.70 -10.64 3.41
C VAL A 95 2.89 -11.70 4.17
N GLU A 96 3.05 -11.79 5.48
CA GLU A 96 2.33 -12.75 6.32
C GLU A 96 0.80 -12.51 6.27
N ARG A 97 0.40 -11.24 6.31
CA ARG A 97 -1.03 -10.86 6.23
C ARG A 97 -1.61 -11.20 4.86
N LEU A 98 -0.94 -10.83 3.78
CA LEU A 98 -1.35 -11.15 2.41
C LEU A 98 -1.41 -12.65 2.17
N GLY A 99 -0.44 -13.41 2.67
CA GLY A 99 -0.44 -14.87 2.61
C GLY A 99 -1.67 -15.47 3.28
N THR A 100 -2.05 -14.96 4.45
CA THR A 100 -3.24 -15.40 5.19
C THR A 100 -4.53 -15.12 4.40
N LEU A 101 -4.67 -13.93 3.80
CA LEU A 101 -5.81 -13.57 2.96
C LEU A 101 -5.92 -14.46 1.72
N LEU A 102 -4.80 -14.65 1.01
CA LEU A 102 -4.78 -15.39 -0.26
C LEU A 102 -5.04 -16.89 -0.07
N ASN A 103 -4.65 -17.44 1.08
CA ASN A 103 -4.86 -18.84 1.45
C ASN A 103 -6.24 -19.11 2.07
N ASN A 104 -7.01 -18.07 2.42
CA ASN A 104 -8.33 -18.21 3.01
C ASN A 104 -9.38 -17.47 2.16
N PRO A 105 -10.15 -18.18 1.32
CA PRO A 105 -11.18 -17.57 0.47
C PRO A 105 -12.19 -16.72 1.25
N PHE A 106 -12.56 -17.11 2.48
CA PHE A 106 -13.49 -16.34 3.29
C PHE A 106 -12.92 -14.97 3.68
N LEU A 107 -11.66 -14.93 4.14
CA LEU A 107 -11.01 -13.66 4.50
C LEU A 107 -10.79 -12.76 3.28
N LEU A 108 -10.52 -13.34 2.11
CA LEU A 108 -10.41 -12.58 0.87
C LEU A 108 -11.75 -11.94 0.51
N THR A 109 -12.86 -12.69 0.57
CA THR A 109 -14.19 -12.13 0.30
C THR A 109 -14.55 -11.03 1.29
N GLU A 110 -14.23 -11.19 2.58
CA GLU A 110 -14.47 -10.12 3.56
C GLU A 110 -13.63 -8.87 3.28
N LEU A 111 -12.36 -9.02 2.86
CA LEU A 111 -11.56 -7.89 2.39
C LEU A 111 -12.23 -7.20 1.20
N VAL A 112 -12.69 -7.95 0.20
CA VAL A 112 -13.35 -7.39 -0.99
C VAL A 112 -14.57 -6.56 -0.58
N ARG A 113 -15.37 -7.07 0.37
CA ARG A 113 -16.50 -6.31 0.91
C ARG A 113 -16.09 -5.03 1.64
N GLU A 114 -14.99 -5.05 2.38
CA GLU A 114 -14.45 -3.85 3.03
C GLU A 114 -13.99 -2.82 1.99
N VAL A 115 -13.33 -3.28 0.92
CA VAL A 115 -12.87 -2.45 -0.19
C VAL A 115 -14.05 -1.84 -0.96
N ASP A 116 -15.10 -2.63 -1.22
CA ASP A 116 -16.35 -2.15 -1.82
C ASP A 116 -17.03 -1.07 -0.96
N CYS A 117 -17.06 -1.28 0.37
CA CYS A 117 -17.58 -0.28 1.30
C CYS A 117 -16.76 1.01 1.25
N GLU A 118 -15.44 0.89 1.25
CA GLU A 118 -14.54 2.02 1.22
C GLU A 118 -14.61 2.76 -0.12
N TRP A 119 -14.75 2.04 -1.24
CA TRP A 119 -15.01 2.63 -2.55
C TRP A 119 -16.32 3.41 -2.56
N GLY A 120 -17.41 2.80 -2.06
CA GLY A 120 -18.70 3.49 -1.94
C GLY A 120 -18.61 4.74 -1.08
N ARG A 121 -17.81 4.71 -0.01
CA ARG A 121 -17.54 5.87 0.86
C ARG A 121 -16.75 6.97 0.13
N ILE A 122 -15.67 6.61 -0.58
CA ILE A 122 -14.81 7.56 -1.31
C ILE A 122 -15.59 8.26 -2.43
N TYR A 123 -16.41 7.51 -3.17
CA TYR A 123 -17.11 8.01 -4.36
C TYR A 123 -18.56 8.41 -4.11
N GLY A 124 -19.08 8.25 -2.88
CA GLY A 124 -20.47 8.55 -2.53
C GLY A 124 -21.48 7.65 -3.26
N GLN A 125 -21.10 6.41 -3.55
CA GLN A 125 -21.90 5.45 -4.30
C GLN A 125 -22.27 4.23 -3.46
N LYS A 126 -23.24 3.45 -3.92
CA LYS A 126 -23.59 2.18 -3.28
C LYS A 126 -22.51 1.13 -3.62
N PRO A 127 -21.94 0.44 -2.61
CA PRO A 127 -20.99 -0.65 -2.83
C PRO A 127 -21.54 -1.78 -3.70
N TYR A 128 -20.68 -2.40 -4.51
CA TYR A 128 -21.03 -3.51 -5.40
C TYR A 128 -20.65 -4.87 -4.82
N PHE A 129 -21.42 -5.37 -3.85
CA PHE A 129 -21.11 -6.67 -3.27
C PHE A 129 -21.31 -7.83 -4.25
N GLN A 130 -20.21 -8.52 -4.58
CA GLN A 130 -20.25 -9.76 -5.35
C GLN A 130 -20.99 -10.86 -4.57
N LYS A 131 -21.92 -11.56 -5.24
CA LYS A 131 -22.65 -12.69 -4.66
C LYS A 131 -22.02 -14.02 -5.08
N PRO A 132 -21.90 -15.01 -4.18
CA PRO A 132 -21.40 -16.33 -4.54
C PRO A 132 -22.19 -16.94 -5.71
N GLY A 133 -21.48 -17.41 -6.74
CA GLY A 133 -22.07 -18.04 -7.92
C GLY A 133 -22.73 -17.09 -8.93
N GLN A 134 -22.67 -15.77 -8.73
CA GLN A 134 -23.12 -14.78 -9.71
C GLN A 134 -21.93 -14.05 -10.34
N PRO A 135 -22.05 -13.61 -11.60
CA PRO A 135 -21.04 -12.75 -12.19
C PRO A 135 -20.94 -11.42 -11.41
N PRO A 136 -19.74 -10.82 -11.35
CA PRO A 136 -19.56 -9.50 -10.75
C PRO A 136 -20.36 -8.43 -11.50
N HIS A 137 -20.64 -7.31 -10.83
CA HIS A 137 -21.30 -6.19 -11.47
C HIS A 137 -20.36 -5.56 -12.53
N PRO A 138 -20.85 -5.15 -13.71
CA PRO A 138 -19.99 -4.67 -14.79
C PRO A 138 -19.18 -3.42 -14.41
N ASP A 139 -19.74 -2.57 -13.56
CA ASP A 139 -19.10 -1.34 -13.08
C ASP A 139 -18.34 -1.52 -11.76
N ASP A 140 -18.24 -2.75 -11.24
CA ASP A 140 -17.52 -3.03 -10.00
C ASP A 140 -15.99 -3.04 -10.24
N PRO A 141 -15.24 -2.09 -9.65
CA PRO A 141 -13.79 -2.07 -9.78
C PRO A 141 -13.08 -3.13 -8.92
N TYR A 142 -13.76 -3.75 -7.95
CA TYR A 142 -13.18 -4.63 -6.93
C TYR A 142 -13.89 -5.98 -6.85
N THR A 143 -13.80 -6.76 -7.92
CA THR A 143 -14.21 -8.17 -7.90
C THR A 143 -13.23 -9.05 -7.11
N ASP A 144 -13.69 -10.21 -6.62
CA ASP A 144 -12.84 -11.22 -5.95
C ASP A 144 -11.58 -11.55 -6.77
N ALA A 145 -11.75 -11.71 -8.08
CA ALA A 145 -10.66 -12.04 -8.99
C ALA A 145 -9.66 -10.88 -9.16
N SER A 146 -10.17 -9.65 -9.29
CA SER A 146 -9.32 -8.46 -9.46
C SER A 146 -8.50 -8.15 -8.21
N VAL A 147 -9.12 -8.26 -7.02
CA VAL A 147 -8.44 -8.03 -5.75
C VAL A 147 -7.39 -9.11 -5.53
N ARG A 148 -7.75 -10.40 -5.73
CA ARG A 148 -6.78 -11.51 -5.65
C ARG A 148 -5.57 -11.27 -6.55
N ALA A 149 -5.78 -10.85 -7.80
CA ALA A 149 -4.70 -10.58 -8.74
C ALA A 149 -3.79 -9.44 -8.25
N GLN A 150 -4.37 -8.33 -7.79
CA GLN A 150 -3.61 -7.19 -7.24
C GLN A 150 -2.81 -7.57 -6.00
N LEU A 151 -3.38 -8.37 -5.08
CA LEU A 151 -2.66 -8.85 -3.90
C LEU A 151 -1.52 -9.81 -4.26
N HIS A 152 -1.72 -10.71 -5.23
CA HIS A 152 -0.64 -11.56 -5.73
C HIS A 152 0.49 -10.74 -6.35
N GLN A 153 0.16 -9.74 -7.17
CA GLN A 153 1.16 -8.84 -7.76
C GLN A 153 1.97 -8.09 -6.69
N LEU A 154 1.29 -7.56 -5.67
CA LEU A 154 1.93 -6.90 -4.54
C LEU A 154 2.86 -7.86 -3.78
N LEU A 155 2.39 -9.08 -3.49
CA LEU A 155 3.17 -10.11 -2.81
C LEU A 155 4.42 -10.49 -3.62
N THR A 156 4.29 -10.72 -4.92
CA THR A 156 5.41 -11.03 -5.81
C THR A 156 6.40 -9.87 -5.87
N ALA A 157 5.93 -8.62 -5.91
CA ALA A 157 6.80 -7.45 -5.89
C ALA A 157 7.65 -7.38 -4.61
N ILE A 158 7.05 -7.67 -3.45
CA ILE A 158 7.78 -7.70 -2.16
C ILE A 158 8.84 -8.81 -2.16
N GLN A 159 8.48 -10.00 -2.63
CA GLN A 159 9.38 -11.16 -2.65
C GLN A 159 10.52 -11.04 -3.66
N ALA A 160 10.30 -10.32 -4.77
CA ALA A 160 11.34 -10.04 -5.76
C ALA A 160 12.37 -9.01 -5.27
N GLN A 161 12.06 -8.28 -4.20
CA GLN A 161 12.94 -7.28 -3.64
C GLN A 161 14.02 -7.92 -2.77
N LYS A 162 15.28 -7.75 -3.16
CA LYS A 162 16.42 -8.03 -2.28
C LYS A 162 16.57 -6.88 -1.29
N TRP A 163 16.64 -7.20 -0.02
CA TRP A 163 16.94 -6.28 1.06
C TRP A 163 18.46 -6.33 1.30
N ASP A 164 19.15 -5.21 1.07
CA ASP A 164 20.55 -5.02 1.45
C ASP A 164 20.62 -4.32 2.82
#